data_AF-A0A6P0WTH5-F1
#
_entry.id   AF-A0A6P0WTH5-F1
#
_cell.length_a   1.000
_cell.length_b   1.000
_cell.length_c   1.000
_cell.angle_alpha   90.00
_cell.angle_beta   90.00
_cell.angle_gamma   90.00
#
_symmetry.space_group_name_H-M   'P 1'
#
loop_
_entity.id
_entity.type
_entity.pdbx_description
1 polymer ?
#
loop_
_entity_poly.entity_id
_entity_poly.type
_entity_poly.pdbx_seq_one_letter_code
_entity_poly.pdbx_strand_id
1 'polypeptide(L)'
;MEAIALQNLFYRAVWEKDSTSIEELSQHIKAAKDLTPAEGLAVYRGNIVGNLTQTLTSIYPVCCQLVGEKFFEATSAKFISQFPCFSPDLGDYGEEFPDFLTDFEPVANLPYLSDVARLEWFWHRVFIGEDTTGLDLKRLAEVPQERWGELIFYLPKNSVVVLLKRYLPWLLSWLISKMEIKAKQKKNKTSLS
;
A
#
# COMPACT_ATOMS: atom_id res chain seq x y z
N MET A 1 -26.72 9.40 -19.47
CA MET A 1 -26.26 8.59 -18.33
C MET A 1 -25.49 9.51 -17.39
N GLU A 2 -25.80 9.55 -16.09
CA GLU A 2 -25.03 10.33 -15.13
C GLU A 2 -23.62 9.73 -14.94
N ALA A 3 -22.62 10.55 -14.60
CA ALA A 3 -21.23 10.12 -14.50
C ALA A 3 -21.03 8.96 -13.48
N ILE A 4 -21.76 8.98 -12.38
CA ILE A 4 -21.73 7.95 -11.33
C ILE A 4 -22.29 6.61 -11.84
N ALA A 5 -23.35 6.65 -12.64
CA ALA A 5 -23.95 5.44 -13.22
C ALA A 5 -23.00 4.77 -14.22
N LEU A 6 -22.29 5.54 -15.05
CA LEU A 6 -21.27 5.00 -15.95
C LEU A 6 -20.07 4.42 -15.19
N GLN A 7 -19.68 5.04 -14.08
CA GLN A 7 -18.60 4.54 -13.22
C GLN A 7 -19.00 3.18 -12.60
N ASN A 8 -20.19 3.06 -12.03
CA ASN A 8 -20.74 1.81 -11.49
C ASN A 8 -20.86 0.70 -12.55
N LEU A 9 -21.30 1.06 -13.75
CA LEU A 9 -21.39 0.14 -14.88
C LEU A 9 -19.99 -0.34 -15.32
N PHE A 10 -19.02 0.58 -15.36
CA PHE A 10 -17.61 0.23 -15.60
C PHE A 10 -17.04 -0.68 -14.50
N TYR A 11 -17.39 -0.47 -13.23
CA TYR A 11 -16.95 -1.32 -12.12
C TYR A 11 -17.48 -2.77 -12.24
N ARG A 12 -18.79 -2.95 -12.43
CA ARG A 12 -19.39 -4.29 -12.64
C ARG A 12 -18.83 -4.95 -13.89
N ALA A 13 -18.69 -4.13 -14.93
CA ALA A 13 -17.80 -4.25 -16.06
C ALA A 13 -16.55 -5.06 -15.73
N VAL A 14 -15.57 -4.35 -15.16
CA VAL A 14 -14.20 -4.77 -14.84
C VAL A 14 -14.13 -5.89 -13.80
N TRP A 15 -15.04 -5.96 -12.84
CA TRP A 15 -14.86 -6.80 -11.67
C TRP A 15 -15.81 -7.99 -11.56
N GLU A 16 -17.10 -7.78 -11.75
CA GLU A 16 -18.12 -8.82 -11.58
C GLU A 16 -18.20 -9.75 -12.80
N LYS A 17 -17.54 -9.38 -13.92
CA LYS A 17 -17.53 -10.15 -15.19
C LYS A 17 -18.95 -10.41 -15.72
N ASP A 18 -19.90 -9.55 -15.36
CA ASP A 18 -21.27 -9.64 -15.82
C ASP A 18 -21.35 -9.35 -17.33
N SER A 19 -21.91 -10.30 -18.09
CA SER A 19 -22.04 -10.18 -19.54
C SER A 19 -22.96 -9.03 -19.95
N THR A 20 -24.00 -8.75 -19.15
CA THR A 20 -24.94 -7.65 -19.39
C THR A 20 -24.26 -6.29 -19.21
N SER A 21 -23.49 -6.12 -18.13
CA SER A 21 -22.69 -4.91 -17.89
C SER A 21 -21.62 -4.69 -18.97
N ILE A 22 -20.99 -5.75 -19.50
CA ILE A 22 -20.00 -5.64 -20.59
C ILE A 22 -20.67 -5.13 -21.87
N GLU A 23 -21.87 -5.61 -22.18
CA GLU A 23 -22.61 -5.23 -23.39
C GLU A 23 -23.11 -3.78 -23.33
N GLU A 24 -23.61 -3.34 -22.17
CA GLU A 24 -23.99 -1.93 -21.95
C GLU A 24 -22.78 -0.99 -21.97
N LEU A 25 -21.63 -1.43 -21.44
CA LEU A 25 -20.40 -0.64 -21.44
C LEU A 25 -19.80 -0.53 -22.86
N SER A 26 -19.97 -1.57 -23.67
CA SER A 26 -19.49 -1.62 -25.06
C SER A 26 -20.10 -0.52 -25.93
N GLN A 27 -21.31 -0.05 -25.60
CA GLN A 27 -21.97 1.08 -26.28
C GLN A 27 -21.32 2.44 -25.95
N HIS A 28 -20.50 2.50 -24.89
CA HIS A 28 -19.90 3.73 -24.37
C HIS A 28 -18.36 3.76 -24.50
N ILE A 29 -17.73 2.63 -24.88
CA ILE A 29 -16.28 2.53 -25.11
C ILE A 29 -15.99 2.70 -26.60
N LYS A 30 -15.04 3.59 -26.94
CA LYS A 30 -14.47 3.60 -28.30
C LYS A 30 -13.58 2.37 -28.46
N ALA A 31 -13.96 1.47 -29.36
CA ALA A 31 -13.15 0.30 -29.69
C ALA A 31 -11.73 0.74 -30.11
N ALA A 32 -10.71 0.08 -29.55
CA ALA A 32 -9.36 0.18 -30.06
C ALA A 32 -9.31 -0.48 -31.45
N LYS A 33 -8.36 -0.06 -32.29
CA LYS A 33 -8.32 -0.37 -33.73
C LYS A 33 -8.48 -1.85 -34.09
N ASP A 34 -8.04 -2.75 -33.21
CA ASP A 34 -8.00 -4.21 -33.45
C ASP A 34 -8.59 -5.06 -32.31
N LEU A 35 -9.39 -4.48 -31.39
CA LEU A 35 -9.96 -5.20 -30.25
C LEU A 35 -11.45 -4.93 -30.10
N THR A 36 -12.23 -5.97 -29.81
CA THR A 36 -13.59 -5.79 -29.31
C THR A 36 -13.57 -5.09 -27.95
N PRO A 37 -14.64 -4.38 -27.55
CA PRO A 37 -14.72 -3.77 -26.22
C PRO A 37 -14.51 -4.78 -25.08
N ALA A 38 -14.97 -6.02 -25.25
CA ALA A 38 -14.77 -7.10 -24.27
C ALA A 38 -13.29 -7.51 -24.16
N GLU A 39 -12.58 -7.65 -25.29
CA GLU A 39 -11.14 -7.96 -25.29
C GLU A 39 -10.31 -6.80 -24.74
N GLY A 40 -10.63 -5.56 -25.13
CA GLY A 40 -9.98 -4.37 -24.58
C GLY A 40 -10.16 -4.26 -23.06
N LEU A 41 -11.35 -4.58 -22.57
CA LEU A 41 -11.64 -4.61 -21.13
C LEU A 41 -10.88 -5.74 -20.42
N ALA A 42 -10.72 -6.91 -21.04
CA ALA A 42 -9.94 -8.01 -20.48
C ALA A 42 -8.45 -7.65 -20.37
N VAL A 43 -7.87 -7.03 -21.40
CA VAL A 43 -6.49 -6.52 -21.39
C VAL A 43 -6.33 -5.45 -20.30
N TYR A 44 -7.26 -4.51 -20.21
CA TYR A 44 -7.23 -3.45 -19.19
C TYR A 44 -7.30 -4.02 -17.76
N ARG A 45 -8.17 -5.01 -17.51
CA ARG A 45 -8.20 -5.75 -16.23
C ARG A 45 -6.86 -6.39 -15.91
N GLY A 46 -6.25 -7.06 -16.89
CA GLY A 46 -4.93 -7.67 -16.73
C GLY A 46 -3.88 -6.65 -16.32
N ASN A 47 -3.86 -5.49 -16.97
CA ASN A 47 -2.97 -4.39 -16.61
C ASN A 47 -3.24 -3.83 -15.21
N ILE A 48 -4.50 -3.70 -14.80
CA ILE A 48 -4.84 -3.30 -13.43
C ILE A 48 -4.28 -4.31 -12.43
N VAL A 49 -4.56 -5.59 -12.60
CA VAL A 49 -4.09 -6.65 -11.68
C VAL A 49 -2.57 -6.67 -11.62
N GLY A 50 -1.89 -6.55 -12.76
CA GLY A 50 -0.43 -6.46 -12.83
C GLY A 50 0.12 -5.24 -12.07
N ASN A 51 -0.45 -4.05 -12.30
CA ASN A 51 -0.04 -2.83 -11.62
C ASN A 51 -0.28 -2.90 -10.12
N LEU A 52 -1.45 -3.40 -9.68
CA LEU A 52 -1.76 -3.57 -8.26
C LEU A 52 -0.82 -4.59 -7.59
N THR A 53 -0.49 -5.68 -8.28
CA THR A 53 0.49 -6.66 -7.79
C THR A 53 1.87 -6.01 -7.63
N GLN A 54 2.31 -5.22 -8.60
CA GLN A 54 3.58 -4.49 -8.53
C GLN A 54 3.60 -3.46 -7.38
N THR A 55 2.48 -2.79 -7.15
CA THR A 55 2.30 -1.88 -6.00
C THR A 55 2.44 -2.65 -4.69
N LEU A 56 1.73 -3.76 -4.52
CA LEU A 56 1.82 -4.60 -3.33
C LEU A 56 3.25 -5.13 -3.11
N THR A 57 3.95 -5.56 -4.15
CA THR A 57 5.37 -5.99 -4.04
C THR A 57 6.28 -4.84 -3.59
N SER A 58 5.96 -3.61 -3.99
CA SER A 58 6.72 -2.42 -3.60
C SER A 58 6.45 -1.99 -2.16
N ILE A 59 5.24 -2.23 -1.66
CA ILE A 59 4.81 -1.93 -0.29
C ILE A 59 5.27 -3.03 0.68
N TYR A 60 5.24 -4.31 0.28
CA TYR A 60 5.55 -5.48 1.11
C TYR A 60 6.75 -6.32 0.62
N PRO A 61 7.93 -5.71 0.37
CA PRO A 61 9.09 -6.43 -0.16
C PRO A 61 9.63 -7.54 0.75
N VAL A 62 9.55 -7.43 2.09
CA VAL A 62 9.95 -8.53 3.00
C VAL A 62 8.98 -9.67 2.89
N CYS A 63 7.68 -9.40 2.92
CA CYS A 63 6.69 -10.45 2.77
C CYS A 63 6.94 -11.23 1.47
N CYS A 64 7.21 -10.53 0.36
CA CYS A 64 7.58 -11.15 -0.91
C CYS A 64 8.86 -12.01 -0.81
N GLN A 65 9.91 -11.52 -0.12
CA GLN A 65 11.13 -12.29 0.10
C GLN A 65 10.92 -13.54 0.98
N LEU A 66 10.05 -13.47 1.97
CA LEU A 66 9.78 -14.57 2.90
C LEU A 66 9.02 -15.72 2.25
N VAL A 67 8.01 -15.40 1.43
CA VAL A 67 7.14 -16.40 0.80
C VAL A 67 7.60 -16.79 -0.61
N GLY A 68 8.46 -15.96 -1.22
CA GLY A 68 8.91 -16.09 -2.59
C GLY A 68 7.99 -15.37 -3.59
N GLU A 69 8.58 -14.85 -4.65
CA GLU A 69 7.93 -13.98 -5.65
C GLU A 69 6.67 -14.61 -6.26
N LYS A 70 6.76 -15.84 -6.79
CA LYS A 70 5.62 -16.53 -7.41
C LYS A 70 4.44 -16.74 -6.45
N PHE A 71 4.73 -17.05 -5.19
CA PHE A 71 3.69 -17.23 -4.18
C PHE A 71 3.09 -15.88 -3.79
N PHE A 72 3.91 -14.85 -3.67
CA PHE A 72 3.47 -13.49 -3.38
C PHE A 72 2.59 -12.93 -4.50
N GLU A 73 2.93 -13.16 -5.78
CA GLU A 73 2.11 -12.79 -6.93
C GLU A 73 0.73 -13.49 -6.89
N ALA A 74 0.70 -14.80 -6.64
CA ALA A 74 -0.55 -15.54 -6.53
C ALA A 74 -1.40 -15.07 -5.32
N THR A 75 -0.75 -14.75 -4.21
CA THR A 75 -1.40 -14.22 -3.00
C THR A 75 -1.96 -12.83 -3.25
N SER A 76 -1.21 -11.97 -3.93
CA SER A 76 -1.61 -10.62 -4.35
C SER A 76 -2.81 -10.69 -5.29
N ALA A 77 -2.80 -11.58 -6.29
CA ALA A 77 -3.93 -11.78 -7.18
C ALA A 77 -5.21 -12.19 -6.43
N LYS A 78 -5.09 -13.06 -5.42
CA LYS A 78 -6.22 -13.42 -4.54
C LYS A 78 -6.69 -12.25 -3.69
N PHE A 79 -5.77 -11.51 -3.07
CA PHE A 79 -6.11 -10.30 -2.32
C PHE A 79 -6.83 -9.29 -3.20
N ILE A 80 -6.28 -8.97 -4.37
CA ILE A 80 -6.87 -8.08 -5.36
C ILE A 80 -8.29 -8.55 -5.69
N SER A 81 -8.49 -9.86 -5.91
CA SER A 81 -9.81 -10.46 -6.19
C SER A 81 -10.86 -10.29 -5.09
N GLN A 82 -10.45 -10.10 -3.84
CA GLN A 82 -11.33 -9.93 -2.68
C GLN A 82 -11.48 -8.47 -2.26
N PHE A 83 -10.44 -7.67 -2.45
CA PHE A 83 -10.34 -6.26 -2.10
C PHE A 83 -10.07 -5.43 -3.36
N PRO A 84 -11.05 -5.29 -4.27
CA PRO A 84 -10.90 -4.48 -5.47
C PRO A 84 -10.50 -3.02 -5.16
N CYS A 85 -9.57 -2.48 -5.94
CA CYS A 85 -9.21 -1.08 -5.86
C CYS A 85 -10.28 -0.21 -6.53
N PHE A 86 -10.93 0.68 -5.78
CA PHE A 86 -11.96 1.59 -6.30
C PHE A 86 -11.45 3.00 -6.59
N SER A 87 -10.22 3.32 -6.15
CA SER A 87 -9.61 4.65 -6.23
C SER A 87 -8.42 4.68 -7.21
N PRO A 88 -8.21 5.77 -7.96
CA PRO A 88 -6.98 5.98 -8.71
C PRO A 88 -5.76 6.23 -7.82
N ASP A 89 -5.95 6.57 -6.54
CA ASP A 89 -4.86 6.69 -5.58
C ASP A 89 -4.45 5.31 -5.05
N LEU A 90 -3.36 4.78 -5.58
CA LEU A 90 -2.77 3.52 -5.17
C LEU A 90 -1.92 3.63 -3.90
N GLY A 91 -1.70 4.84 -3.38
CA GLY A 91 -0.91 5.07 -2.16
C GLY A 91 -1.51 4.37 -0.95
N ASP A 92 -2.84 4.24 -0.92
CA ASP A 92 -3.60 3.59 0.14
C ASP A 92 -3.97 2.13 -0.17
N TYR A 93 -3.64 1.65 -1.37
CA TYR A 93 -3.97 0.30 -1.79
C TYR A 93 -2.98 -0.72 -1.21
N GLY A 94 -3.39 -1.34 -0.10
CA GLY A 94 -2.61 -2.33 0.63
C GLY A 94 -3.02 -2.47 2.09
N GLU A 95 -3.73 -1.49 2.66
CA GLU A 95 -4.07 -1.44 4.10
C GLU A 95 -4.62 -2.75 4.67
N GLU A 96 -5.52 -3.40 3.94
CA GLU A 96 -6.20 -4.65 4.34
C GLU A 96 -5.33 -5.90 4.17
N PHE A 97 -4.19 -5.81 3.46
CA PHE A 97 -3.34 -6.95 3.13
C PHE A 97 -2.84 -7.71 4.38
N PRO A 98 -2.37 -7.06 5.47
CA PRO A 98 -1.92 -7.77 6.66
C PRO A 98 -3.05 -8.55 7.37
N ASP A 99 -4.26 -8.02 7.38
CA ASP A 99 -5.41 -8.67 7.99
C ASP A 99 -5.90 -9.82 7.12
N PHE A 100 -5.91 -9.64 5.79
CA PHE A 100 -6.11 -10.72 4.83
C PHE A 100 -5.13 -11.89 5.06
N LEU A 101 -3.84 -11.61 5.28
CA LEU A 101 -2.85 -12.66 5.58
C LEU A 101 -3.07 -13.37 6.91
N THR A 102 -3.81 -12.78 7.85
CA THR A 102 -4.12 -13.40 9.14
C THR A 102 -5.06 -14.60 8.96
N ASP A 103 -6.02 -14.49 8.03
CA ASP A 103 -7.02 -15.53 7.77
C ASP A 103 -6.68 -16.40 6.54
N PHE A 104 -5.53 -16.15 5.90
CA PHE A 104 -5.14 -16.85 4.68
C PHE A 104 -4.47 -18.21 4.99
N GLU A 105 -5.25 -19.28 4.91
CA GLU A 105 -4.81 -20.67 5.20
C GLU A 105 -3.43 -21.05 4.61
N PRO A 106 -3.08 -20.70 3.34
CA PRO A 106 -1.78 -21.06 2.77
C PRO A 106 -0.55 -20.48 3.49
N VAL A 107 -0.71 -19.43 4.31
CA VAL A 107 0.37 -18.85 5.13
C VAL A 107 0.20 -19.12 6.62
N ALA A 108 -0.72 -20.00 7.03
CA ALA A 108 -0.97 -20.32 8.44
C ALA A 108 0.29 -20.83 9.18
N ASN A 109 1.22 -21.47 8.46
CA ASN A 109 2.51 -21.93 8.98
C ASN A 109 3.51 -20.79 9.23
N LEU A 110 3.21 -19.56 8.81
CA LEU A 110 4.01 -18.36 8.98
C LEU A 110 3.24 -17.32 9.81
N PRO A 111 2.96 -17.58 11.10
CA PRO A 111 2.09 -16.73 11.92
C PRO A 111 2.64 -15.31 12.15
N TYR A 112 3.91 -15.06 11.83
CA TYR A 112 4.54 -13.74 11.93
C TYR A 112 4.44 -12.93 10.62
N LEU A 113 3.97 -13.52 9.51
CA LEU A 113 3.93 -12.85 8.21
C LEU A 113 2.96 -11.66 8.22
N SER A 114 1.81 -11.79 8.87
CA SER A 114 0.84 -10.69 9.03
C SER A 114 1.44 -9.55 9.84
N ASP A 115 2.18 -9.83 10.92
CA ASP A 115 2.87 -8.80 11.71
C ASP A 115 3.97 -8.09 10.92
N VAL A 116 4.71 -8.82 10.09
CA VAL A 116 5.68 -8.24 9.14
C VAL A 116 4.96 -7.33 8.14
N ALA A 117 3.85 -7.77 7.57
CA ALA A 117 3.06 -6.98 6.64
C ALA A 117 2.52 -5.69 7.29
N ARG A 118 2.01 -5.76 8.54
CA ARG A 118 1.57 -4.56 9.29
C ARG A 118 2.70 -3.56 9.45
N LEU A 119 3.89 -4.03 9.80
CA LEU A 119 5.07 -3.18 9.95
C LEU A 119 5.48 -2.51 8.64
N GLU A 120 5.51 -3.27 7.54
CA GLU A 120 5.79 -2.74 6.20
C GLU A 120 4.74 -1.71 5.77
N TRP A 121 3.46 -1.96 6.08
CA TRP A 121 2.37 -1.02 5.83
C TRP A 121 2.56 0.30 6.59
N PHE A 122 2.81 0.22 7.89
CA PHE A 122 3.05 1.41 8.71
C PHE A 122 4.26 2.20 8.22
N TRP A 123 5.33 1.50 7.82
CA TRP A 123 6.49 2.12 7.22
C TRP A 123 6.15 2.86 5.92
N HIS A 124 5.36 2.23 5.05
CA HIS A 124 4.86 2.85 3.82
C HIS A 124 4.05 4.11 4.12
N ARG A 125 3.13 4.05 5.10
CA ARG A 125 2.30 5.19 5.53
C ARG A 125 3.12 6.36 6.09
N VAL A 126 4.12 6.09 6.92
CA VAL A 126 5.04 7.14 7.40
C VAL A 126 5.80 7.76 6.23
N PHE A 127 6.18 6.95 5.24
CA PHE A 127 6.97 7.41 4.10
C PHE A 127 6.19 8.28 3.11
N ILE A 128 4.92 7.96 2.84
CA ILE A 128 4.07 8.74 1.94
C ILE A 128 3.39 9.92 2.64
N GLY A 129 3.34 9.91 3.98
CA GLY A 129 2.74 10.97 4.76
C GLY A 129 3.52 12.30 4.67
N GLU A 130 2.81 13.40 4.91
CA GLU A 130 3.40 14.74 4.94
C GLU A 130 4.52 14.89 5.98
N ASP A 131 5.58 15.61 5.63
CA ASP A 131 6.62 15.95 6.60
C ASP A 131 6.06 16.92 7.65
N THR A 132 6.10 16.51 8.91
CA THR A 132 5.81 17.38 10.05
C THR A 132 7.05 18.18 10.44
N THR A 133 6.86 19.45 10.76
CA THR A 133 7.93 20.29 11.31
C THR A 133 8.49 19.66 12.58
N GLY A 134 9.79 19.37 12.57
CA GLY A 134 10.46 18.74 13.70
C GLY A 134 10.47 19.61 14.95
N LEU A 135 10.72 18.98 16.10
CA LEU A 135 10.89 19.66 17.38
C LEU A 135 12.09 20.63 17.31
N ASP A 136 11.86 21.90 17.64
CA ASP A 136 12.93 22.89 17.74
C ASP A 136 13.73 22.67 19.03
N LEU A 137 14.88 22.01 18.89
CA LEU A 137 15.77 21.70 20.01
C LEU A 137 16.35 22.96 20.66
N LYS A 138 16.47 24.09 19.93
CA LYS A 138 16.98 25.34 20.50
C LYS A 138 15.94 25.94 21.45
N ARG A 139 14.68 26.02 21.00
CA ARG A 139 13.56 26.45 21.86
C ARG A 139 13.37 25.54 23.07
N LEU A 140 13.58 24.23 22.90
CA LEU A 140 13.52 23.29 24.02
C LEU A 140 14.63 23.55 25.05
N ALA A 141 15.86 23.84 24.59
CA ALA A 141 16.99 24.13 25.46
C ALA A 141 16.83 25.43 26.26
N GLU A 142 15.99 26.35 25.78
CA GLU A 142 15.67 27.61 26.46
C GLU A 142 14.62 27.45 27.58
N VAL A 143 14.01 26.27 27.74
CA VAL A 143 13.00 26.03 28.79
C VAL A 143 13.66 25.89 30.16
N PRO A 144 13.31 26.76 31.15
CA PRO A 144 13.84 26.67 32.51
C PRO A 144 13.53 25.33 33.19
N GLN A 145 14.44 24.86 34.04
CA GLN A 145 14.35 23.54 34.70
C GLN A 145 13.08 23.40 35.55
N GLU A 146 12.62 24.48 36.15
CA GLU A 146 11.42 24.52 37.00
C GLU A 146 10.16 24.16 36.22
N ARG A 147 10.18 24.34 34.89
CA ARG A 147 9.04 24.10 33.99
C ARG A 147 9.13 22.78 33.24
N TRP A 148 10.16 21.96 33.47
CA TRP A 148 10.30 20.68 32.76
C TRP A 148 9.13 19.72 33.01
N GLY A 149 8.52 19.77 34.19
CA GLY A 149 7.33 18.96 34.50
C GLY A 149 6.07 19.36 33.73
N GLU A 150 6.05 20.54 33.12
CA GLU A 150 4.92 21.05 32.30
C GLU A 150 5.07 20.69 30.81
N LEU A 151 6.20 20.11 30.39
CA LEU A 151 6.46 19.81 28.99
C LEU A 151 5.61 18.62 28.52
N ILE A 152 4.82 18.86 27.47
CA ILE A 152 4.03 17.82 26.80
C ILE A 152 4.58 17.67 25.38
N PHE A 153 5.02 16.46 25.06
CA PHE A 153 5.46 16.11 23.71
C PHE A 153 4.34 15.42 22.97
N TYR A 154 4.10 15.88 21.74
CA TYR A 154 3.18 15.24 20.82
C TYR A 154 3.99 14.47 19.79
N LEU A 155 3.56 13.25 19.51
CA LEU A 155 4.07 12.53 18.36
C LEU A 155 3.60 13.24 17.09
N PRO A 156 4.47 13.38 16.08
CA PRO A 156 4.05 13.89 14.79
C PRO A 156 2.91 13.05 14.19
N LYS A 157 2.05 13.67 13.37
CA LYS A 157 0.83 13.04 12.83
C LYS A 157 1.07 11.71 12.10
N ASN A 158 2.25 11.55 11.49
CA ASN A 158 2.62 10.35 10.74
C ASN A 158 3.51 9.41 11.55
N SER A 159 3.42 9.44 12.88
CA SER A 159 4.12 8.50 13.75
C SER A 159 3.28 7.25 13.96
N VAL A 160 3.92 6.09 13.82
CA VAL A 160 3.31 4.81 14.17
C VAL A 160 4.12 4.20 15.30
N VAL A 161 3.43 3.79 16.37
CA VAL A 161 3.98 2.98 17.44
C VAL A 161 3.49 1.55 17.26
N VAL A 162 4.41 0.62 17.05
CA VAL A 162 4.09 -0.81 16.87
C VAL A 162 4.59 -1.59 18.07
N LEU A 163 3.70 -2.34 18.71
CA LEU A 163 4.05 -3.29 19.75
C LEU A 163 4.13 -4.69 19.13
N LEU A 164 5.36 -5.15 18.88
CA LEU A 164 5.59 -6.50 18.39
C LEU A 164 5.52 -7.48 19.56
N LYS A 165 4.62 -8.47 19.46
CA LYS A 165 4.54 -9.58 20.44
C LYS A 165 5.81 -10.44 20.45
N ARG A 166 6.59 -10.43 19.37
CA ARG A 166 7.81 -11.23 19.21
C ARG A 166 8.93 -10.41 18.60
N TYR A 167 10.11 -10.48 19.21
CA TYR A 167 11.31 -9.81 18.69
C TYR A 167 11.86 -10.59 17.48
N LEU A 168 11.94 -9.92 16.32
CA LEU A 168 12.50 -10.47 15.08
C LEU A 168 13.76 -9.65 14.69
N PRO A 169 14.96 -10.03 15.18
CA PRO A 169 16.17 -9.22 14.98
C PRO A 169 16.58 -9.05 13.52
N TRP A 170 16.33 -10.05 12.67
CA TRP A 170 16.61 -9.97 11.23
C TRP A 170 15.69 -8.94 10.53
N LEU A 171 14.45 -8.80 10.98
CA LEU A 171 13.49 -7.82 10.46
C LEU A 171 13.92 -6.39 10.84
N LEU A 172 14.42 -6.21 12.06
CA LEU A 172 14.98 -4.92 12.50
C LEU A 172 16.24 -4.54 11.72
N SER A 173 17.16 -5.48 11.48
CA SER A 173 18.33 -5.21 10.64
C SER A 173 17.95 -4.83 9.21
N TRP A 174 16.95 -5.51 8.64
CA TRP A 174 16.41 -5.18 7.32
C TRP A 174 15.75 -3.80 7.31
N LEU A 175 14.92 -3.48 8.31
CA LEU A 175 14.28 -2.17 8.46
C LEU A 175 15.34 -1.08 8.48
N ILE A 176 16.35 -1.21 9.33
CA ILE A 176 17.46 -0.26 9.47
C ILE A 176 18.16 -0.05 8.13
N SER A 177 18.46 -1.13 7.40
CA SER A 177 19.05 -1.03 6.06
C SER A 177 18.17 -0.26 5.08
N LYS A 178 16.85 -0.47 5.10
CA LYS A 178 15.91 0.31 4.29
C LYS A 178 15.84 1.78 4.71
N MET A 179 15.93 2.09 6.00
CA MET A 179 16.01 3.47 6.50
C MET A 179 17.21 4.20 5.89
N GLU A 180 18.38 3.56 5.89
CA GLU A 180 19.63 4.15 5.39
C GLU A 180 19.62 4.39 3.88
N ILE A 181 19.14 3.41 3.10
CA ILE A 181 19.09 3.52 1.63
C ILE A 181 18.15 4.67 1.22
N LYS A 182 16.99 4.80 1.87
CA LYS A 182 16.01 5.83 1.52
C LYS A 182 16.35 7.21 2.09
N ALA A 183 16.98 7.32 3.25
CA ALA A 183 17.50 8.61 3.76
C ALA A 183 18.51 9.23 2.78
N LYS A 184 19.33 8.41 2.12
CA LYS A 184 20.26 8.84 1.05
C LYS A 184 19.50 9.32 -0.20
N GLN A 185 18.41 8.66 -0.58
CA GLN A 185 17.60 9.07 -1.74
C GLN A 185 16.82 10.38 -1.51
N LYS A 186 16.28 10.61 -0.30
CA LYS A 186 15.58 11.85 0.06
C LYS A 186 16.54 13.04 0.09
N LYS A 187 17.75 12.87 0.65
CA LYS A 187 18.82 13.90 0.62
C LYS A 187 19.25 14.30 -0.79
N ASN A 188 19.31 13.35 -1.73
CA ASN A 188 19.69 13.64 -3.11
C ASN A 188 18.60 14.41 -3.88
N LYS A 189 17.33 14.34 -3.48
CA LYS A 189 16.25 15.12 -4.10
C LYS A 189 16.21 16.57 -3.60
N THR A 190 16.53 16.83 -2.33
CA THR A 190 16.60 18.18 -1.76
C THR A 190 17.89 18.94 -2.09
N SER A 191 18.92 18.27 -2.61
CA SER A 191 20.15 18.93 -3.10
C SER A 191 20.09 19.35 -4.57
N LEU A 192 18.97 19.07 -5.26
CA LEU A 192 18.75 19.38 -6.68
C LEU A 192 17.63 20.43 -6.89
N SER A 193 17.15 21.05 -5.82
CA SER A 193 16.19 22.16 -5.78
C SER A 193 16.83 23.37 -5.11
#